data_AF-A0A966IHA1-F1
#
_entry.id   AF-A0A966IHA1-F1
#
_cell.length_a   1.000
_cell.length_b   1.000
_cell.length_c   1.000
_cell.angle_alpha   90.00
_cell.angle_beta   90.00
_cell.angle_gamma   90.00
#
_symmetry.space_group_name_H-M   'P 1'
#
loop_
_entity.id
_entity.type
_entity.pdbx_description
1 polymer ?
#
loop_
_entity_poly.entity_id
_entity_poly.type
_entity_poly.pdbx_seq_one_letter_code
_entity_poly.pdbx_strand_id
1 'polypeptide(L)'
;MNRFGKALLQRFREVLYLFLSFPISVIFFVLVLIGFNSSTFIPIGIALFLLVLSAMEYVAKFEVRRTNWLLGTDFKVVENWFSNPLLSWDGVKERVTSTRVWLAVAYVFISFGWSLFSFILVTLGVAGLFLIFTSVGVATLSSFTRSFEVIDNGGFFRGSISFDESLGRVRLELGDSTSSGFVNWDLYSNWVAVIAIIVTFLALWIIPRNARAMAEITEGFLSGTLLPKFEERLAKIRNRRKVSERDVREALAKESLQPQLSELSRREIEILALMAQGKSNAGIAKSLYITEGSVEKHISSILSKLELNAEVDSHRRVLAVLKYLGIDGNNGKLG
;
A
#
# COMPACT_ATOMS: atom_id res chain seq x y z
N MET A 1 27.43 -26.97 5.32
CA MET A 1 26.35 -26.33 6.11
C MET A 1 25.02 -26.99 5.76
N ASN A 2 24.36 -27.65 6.72
CA ASN A 2 23.14 -28.43 6.51
C ASN A 2 21.97 -27.55 6.04
N ARG A 3 20.98 -28.12 5.32
CA ARG A 3 19.80 -27.39 4.82
C ARG A 3 19.06 -26.64 5.94
N PHE A 4 19.00 -27.23 7.13
CA PHE A 4 18.43 -26.62 8.33
C PHE A 4 19.16 -25.32 8.74
N GLY A 5 20.49 -25.35 8.76
CA GLY A 5 21.29 -24.17 9.11
C GLY A 5 21.09 -23.00 8.14
N LYS A 6 20.97 -23.28 6.83
CA LYS A 6 20.69 -22.25 5.82
C LYS A 6 19.31 -21.60 6.03
N ALA A 7 18.29 -22.41 6.33
CA ALA A 7 16.94 -21.90 6.58
C ALA A 7 16.89 -21.02 7.85
N LEU A 8 17.54 -21.46 8.94
CA LEU A 8 17.63 -20.68 10.18
C LEU A 8 18.35 -19.34 9.97
N LEU A 9 19.48 -19.36 9.25
CA LEU A 9 20.24 -18.14 8.95
C LEU A 9 19.41 -17.14 8.13
N GLN A 10 18.61 -17.62 7.19
CA GLN A 10 17.70 -16.78 6.43
C GLN A 10 16.61 -16.15 7.32
N ARG A 11 16.01 -16.91 8.24
CA ARG A 11 15.03 -16.38 9.21
C ARG A 11 15.62 -15.30 10.09
N PHE A 12 16.83 -15.54 10.60
CA PHE A 12 17.55 -14.56 11.42
C PHE A 12 17.79 -13.26 10.63
N ARG A 13 18.22 -13.37 9.38
CA ARG A 13 18.41 -12.23 8.48
C ARG A 13 17.12 -11.44 8.22
N GLU A 14 15.99 -12.13 8.02
CA GLU A 14 14.67 -11.50 7.86
C GLU A 14 14.28 -10.69 9.11
N VAL A 15 14.42 -11.28 10.30
CA VAL A 15 14.15 -10.60 11.58
C VAL A 15 15.07 -9.40 11.77
N LEU A 16 16.37 -9.57 11.54
CA LEU A 16 17.37 -8.52 11.69
C LEU A 16 17.10 -7.35 10.72
N TYR A 17 16.73 -7.66 9.48
CA TYR A 17 16.34 -6.66 8.49
C TYR A 17 15.14 -5.83 8.94
N LEU A 18 14.06 -6.47 9.40
CA LEU A 18 12.89 -5.77 9.89
C LEU A 18 13.17 -4.96 11.15
N PHE A 19 13.95 -5.50 12.08
CA PHE A 19 14.33 -4.82 13.32
C PHE A 19 15.15 -3.56 13.04
N LEU A 20 16.16 -3.65 12.17
CA LEU A 20 17.00 -2.51 11.79
C LEU A 20 16.27 -1.51 10.87
N SER A 21 15.19 -1.93 10.20
CA SER A 21 14.45 -1.05 9.29
C SER A 21 13.88 0.17 10.03
N PHE A 22 13.35 -0.01 11.23
CA PHE A 22 12.70 1.06 11.99
C PHE A 22 13.61 2.23 12.37
N PRO A 23 14.73 2.04 13.12
CA PRO A 23 15.58 3.16 13.48
C PRO A 23 16.16 3.86 12.25
N ILE A 24 16.45 3.12 11.18
CA ILE A 24 16.95 3.69 9.92
C ILE A 24 15.88 4.53 9.23
N SER A 25 14.65 4.01 9.12
CA SER A 25 13.53 4.74 8.53
C SER A 25 13.17 5.99 9.34
N VAL A 26 13.29 5.96 10.68
CA VAL A 26 13.15 7.15 11.53
C VAL A 26 14.18 8.22 11.15
N ILE A 27 15.47 7.85 11.01
CA ILE A 27 16.53 8.79 10.62
C ILE A 27 16.24 9.42 9.25
N PHE A 28 15.84 8.62 8.26
CA PHE A 28 15.51 9.13 6.93
C PHE A 28 14.26 10.01 6.94
N PHE A 29 13.24 9.61 7.69
CA PHE A 29 12.02 10.39 7.84
C PHE A 29 12.30 11.75 8.47
N VAL A 30 13.09 11.80 9.54
CA VAL A 30 13.52 13.05 10.17
C VAL A 30 14.36 13.90 9.20
N LEU A 31 15.28 13.31 8.45
CA LEU A 31 16.06 14.02 7.43
C LEU A 31 15.16 14.67 6.38
N VAL A 32 14.14 13.96 5.89
CA VAL A 32 13.16 14.53 4.96
C VAL A 32 12.34 15.63 5.63
N LEU A 33 11.82 15.43 6.84
CA LEU A 33 11.04 16.44 7.54
C LEU A 33 11.82 17.73 7.77
N ILE A 34 13.11 17.65 8.12
CA ILE A 34 13.99 18.81 8.29
C ILE A 34 14.08 19.62 6.99
N GLY A 35 14.21 18.96 5.84
CA GLY A 35 14.27 19.62 4.54
C GLY A 35 12.96 20.31 4.13
N PHE A 36 11.81 19.76 4.50
CA PHE A 36 10.50 20.31 4.13
C PHE A 36 9.97 21.36 5.12
N ASN A 37 10.33 21.25 6.40
CA ASN A 37 9.85 22.14 7.47
C ASN A 37 10.81 23.29 7.80
N SER A 38 11.81 23.56 6.96
CA SER A 38 12.74 24.67 7.17
C SER A 38 12.05 26.03 6.94
N SER A 39 11.35 26.52 7.96
CA SER A 39 10.75 27.85 7.99
C SER A 39 11.77 28.96 8.29
N THR A 40 13.00 28.60 8.60
CA THR A 40 14.07 29.52 8.96
C THR A 40 14.68 30.14 7.71
N PHE A 41 14.37 31.42 7.44
CA PHE A 41 14.96 32.26 6.38
C PHE A 41 14.99 31.61 4.98
N ILE A 42 14.13 32.08 4.08
CA ILE A 42 13.84 31.45 2.76
C ILE A 42 15.10 30.90 2.02
N PRO A 43 16.21 31.66 1.87
CA PRO A 43 17.42 31.13 1.21
C PRO A 43 18.03 29.89 1.87
N ILE A 44 18.08 29.86 3.20
CA ILE A 44 18.62 28.72 3.96
C ILE A 44 17.68 27.52 3.82
N GLY A 45 16.37 27.75 3.92
CA GLY A 45 15.38 26.70 3.73
C GLY A 45 15.47 26.05 2.35
N ILE A 46 15.59 26.86 1.28
CA ILE A 46 15.77 26.35 -0.08
C ILE A 46 17.06 25.52 -0.20
N ALA A 47 18.18 26.00 0.35
CA ALA A 47 19.44 25.26 0.31
C ALA A 47 19.34 23.91 1.04
N LEU A 48 18.67 23.89 2.20
CA LEU A 48 18.46 22.66 2.98
C LEU A 48 17.55 21.68 2.26
N PHE A 49 16.46 22.17 1.66
CA PHE A 49 15.56 21.37 0.84
C PHE A 49 16.31 20.71 -0.32
N LEU A 50 17.14 21.47 -1.05
CA LEU A 50 17.95 20.94 -2.15
C LEU A 50 19.02 19.94 -1.70
N LEU A 51 19.60 20.15 -0.52
CA LEU A 51 20.52 19.20 0.10
C LEU A 51 19.80 17.88 0.39
N VAL A 52 18.60 17.93 0.96
CA VAL A 52 17.78 16.75 1.22
C VAL A 52 17.40 16.01 -0.06
N LEU A 53 16.98 16.73 -1.11
CA LEU A 53 16.71 16.12 -2.42
C LEU A 53 17.96 15.43 -3.01
N SER A 54 19.14 16.02 -2.82
CA SER A 54 20.41 15.43 -3.25
C SER A 54 20.79 14.21 -2.41
N ALA A 55 20.50 14.24 -1.11
CA ALA A 55 20.74 13.14 -0.18
C ALA A 55 19.90 11.90 -0.52
N MET A 56 18.79 12.04 -1.25
CA MET A 56 17.95 10.90 -1.65
C MET A 56 18.69 9.86 -2.50
N GLU A 57 19.69 10.25 -3.28
CA GLU A 57 20.54 9.29 -3.98
C GLU A 57 21.30 8.39 -2.99
N TYR A 58 21.86 8.98 -1.92
CA TYR A 58 22.57 8.23 -0.89
C TYR A 58 21.63 7.33 -0.09
N VAL A 59 20.44 7.83 0.26
CA VAL A 59 19.40 7.05 0.93
C VAL A 59 19.02 5.84 0.08
N ALA A 60 18.74 6.04 -1.21
CA ALA A 60 18.38 4.97 -2.13
C ALA A 60 19.49 3.92 -2.26
N LYS A 61 20.73 4.37 -2.47
CA LYS A 61 21.91 3.47 -2.55
C LYS A 61 22.07 2.65 -1.27
N PHE A 62 21.97 3.30 -0.12
CA PHE A 62 22.10 2.64 1.17
C PHE A 62 21.01 1.57 1.36
N GLU A 63 19.75 1.92 1.07
CA GLU A 63 18.60 1.03 1.24
C GLU A 63 18.65 -0.20 0.34
N VAL A 64 18.99 -0.01 -0.94
CA VAL A 64 19.14 -1.13 -1.89
C VAL A 64 20.31 -2.03 -1.48
N ARG A 65 21.46 -1.46 -1.11
CA ARG A 65 22.63 -2.25 -0.65
C ARG A 65 22.33 -3.02 0.62
N ARG A 66 21.70 -2.38 1.61
CA ARG A 66 21.30 -3.01 2.87
C ARG A 66 20.37 -4.19 2.60
N THR A 67 19.40 -4.00 1.71
CA THR A 67 18.43 -5.05 1.36
C THR A 67 19.10 -6.22 0.64
N ASN A 68 19.97 -5.95 -0.34
CA ASN A 68 20.77 -6.97 -1.01
C ASN A 68 21.65 -7.74 -0.03
N TRP A 69 22.34 -7.03 0.86
CA TRP A 69 23.22 -7.65 1.85
C TRP A 69 22.45 -8.48 2.89
N LEU A 70 21.33 -8.00 3.42
CA LEU A 70 20.58 -8.69 4.47
C LEU A 70 19.66 -9.77 3.93
N LEU A 71 19.00 -9.59 2.80
CA LEU A 71 18.04 -10.59 2.29
C LEU A 71 18.64 -11.49 1.20
N GLY A 72 19.80 -11.14 0.66
CA GLY A 72 20.45 -11.88 -0.43
C GLY A 72 19.80 -11.63 -1.78
N THR A 73 19.22 -10.44 -1.97
CA THR A 73 18.65 -9.98 -3.24
C THR A 73 19.73 -9.38 -4.15
N ASP A 74 19.44 -9.28 -5.44
CA ASP A 74 20.32 -8.78 -6.50
C ASP A 74 19.75 -7.51 -7.17
N PHE A 75 19.12 -6.64 -6.36
CA PHE A 75 18.50 -5.42 -6.86
C PHE A 75 19.54 -4.46 -7.45
N LYS A 76 19.19 -3.84 -8.57
CA LYS A 76 20.07 -2.91 -9.28
C LYS A 76 20.19 -1.58 -8.52
N VAL A 77 21.42 -1.22 -8.15
CA VAL A 77 21.73 0.10 -7.59
C VAL A 77 21.90 1.08 -8.73
N VAL A 78 21.07 2.13 -8.75
CA VAL A 78 21.16 3.20 -9.75
C VAL A 78 22.09 4.28 -9.22
N GLU A 79 23.16 4.58 -9.96
CA GLU A 79 24.15 5.59 -9.60
C GLU A 79 24.02 6.86 -10.45
N ASN A 80 24.68 7.93 -10.01
CA ASN A 80 24.83 9.21 -10.72
C ASN A 80 23.48 9.80 -11.11
N TRP A 81 22.65 10.10 -10.10
CA TRP A 81 21.30 10.62 -10.32
C TRP A 81 21.29 12.03 -10.88
N PHE A 82 22.37 12.78 -10.65
CA PHE A 82 22.49 14.17 -11.03
C PHE A 82 23.77 14.38 -11.83
N SER A 83 23.66 15.12 -12.92
CA SER A 83 24.82 15.48 -13.76
C SER A 83 25.33 16.88 -13.42
N ASN A 84 24.46 17.75 -12.90
CA ASN A 84 24.78 19.16 -12.68
C ASN A 84 25.09 19.50 -11.21
N PRO A 85 25.94 20.52 -10.96
CA PRO A 85 26.26 21.00 -9.62
C PRO A 85 25.03 21.42 -8.82
N LEU A 86 25.06 21.22 -7.50
CA LEU A 86 23.91 21.42 -6.60
C LEU A 86 23.32 22.85 -6.63
N LEU A 87 24.16 23.87 -6.69
CA LEU A 87 23.75 25.29 -6.69
C LEU A 87 23.61 25.90 -8.09
N SER A 88 23.75 25.10 -9.17
CA SER A 88 23.48 25.58 -10.53
C SER A 88 21.98 25.57 -10.81
N TRP A 89 21.46 26.49 -11.62
CA TRP A 89 20.03 26.51 -11.97
C TRP A 89 19.57 25.19 -12.61
N ASP A 90 20.38 24.63 -13.51
CA ASP A 90 20.10 23.33 -14.12
C ASP A 90 20.11 22.20 -13.09
N GLY A 91 21.04 22.21 -12.13
CA GLY A 91 21.09 21.23 -11.04
C GLY A 91 19.95 21.34 -10.04
N VAL A 92 19.47 22.55 -9.75
CA VAL A 92 18.26 22.79 -8.94
C VAL A 92 17.05 22.20 -9.67
N LYS A 93 16.87 22.55 -10.94
CA LYS A 93 15.76 22.06 -11.76
C LYS A 93 15.79 20.54 -11.88
N GLU A 94 16.94 19.94 -12.12
CA GLU A 94 17.14 18.48 -12.20
C GLU A 94 16.68 17.78 -10.92
N ARG A 95 17.05 18.28 -9.74
CA ARG A 95 16.66 17.70 -8.44
C ARG A 95 15.17 17.81 -8.16
N VAL A 96 14.60 18.99 -8.40
CA VAL A 96 13.18 19.29 -8.12
C VAL A 96 12.25 18.60 -9.11
N THR A 97 12.69 18.35 -10.36
CA THR A 97 11.83 17.73 -11.39
C THR A 97 12.08 16.23 -11.58
N SER A 98 13.13 15.67 -10.97
CA SER A 98 13.45 14.25 -11.08
C SER A 98 12.41 13.37 -10.41
N THR A 99 11.72 12.55 -11.21
CA THR A 99 10.77 11.55 -10.70
C THR A 99 11.43 10.58 -9.73
N ARG A 100 12.72 10.25 -9.92
CA ARG A 100 13.45 9.31 -9.06
C ARG A 100 13.62 9.87 -7.64
N VAL A 101 13.92 11.16 -7.52
CA VAL A 101 14.03 11.83 -6.22
C VAL A 101 12.70 11.78 -5.49
N TRP A 102 11.61 12.12 -6.16
CA TRP A 102 10.28 12.08 -5.56
C TRP A 102 9.82 10.66 -5.20
N LEU A 103 10.19 9.64 -5.98
CA LEU A 103 9.97 8.24 -5.61
C LEU A 103 10.76 7.84 -4.37
N ALA A 104 12.01 8.32 -4.22
CA ALA A 104 12.81 8.08 -3.03
C ALA A 104 12.24 8.80 -1.79
N VAL A 105 11.76 10.03 -1.95
CA VAL A 105 11.03 10.75 -0.88
C VAL A 105 9.77 9.96 -0.49
N ALA A 106 8.96 9.55 -1.46
CA ALA A 106 7.76 8.75 -1.20
C ALA A 106 8.09 7.42 -0.50
N TYR A 107 9.19 6.76 -0.89
CA TYR A 107 9.70 5.59 -0.22
C TYR A 107 9.99 5.84 1.27
N VAL A 108 10.61 6.98 1.62
CA VAL A 108 10.89 7.30 3.03
C VAL A 108 9.61 7.34 3.87
N PHE A 109 8.54 7.98 3.37
CA PHE A 109 7.26 8.03 4.08
C PHE A 109 6.60 6.66 4.20
N ILE A 110 6.56 5.88 3.11
CA ILE A 110 5.95 4.55 3.10
C ILE A 110 6.74 3.59 3.99
N SER A 111 8.06 3.58 3.85
CA SER A 111 8.96 2.72 4.62
C SER A 111 8.89 3.04 6.11
N PHE A 112 8.74 4.31 6.52
CA PHE A 112 8.56 4.66 7.92
C PHE A 112 7.36 3.97 8.55
N GLY A 113 6.16 4.13 7.96
CA GLY A 113 4.94 3.46 8.46
C GLY A 113 5.07 1.94 8.46
N TRP A 114 5.65 1.38 7.40
CA TRP A 114 5.86 -0.06 7.26
C TRP A 114 6.89 -0.61 8.28
N SER A 115 7.96 0.14 8.54
CA SER A 115 9.01 -0.22 9.48
C SER A 115 8.52 -0.20 10.93
N LEU A 116 7.61 0.71 11.28
CA LEU A 116 6.98 0.75 12.60
C LEU A 116 6.14 -0.52 12.82
N PHE A 117 5.29 -0.89 11.86
CA PHE A 117 4.54 -2.14 11.90
C PHE A 117 5.47 -3.35 12.04
N SER A 118 6.56 -3.37 11.26
CA SER A 118 7.54 -4.44 11.27
C SER A 118 8.27 -4.57 12.61
N PHE A 119 8.61 -3.44 13.22
CA PHE A 119 9.24 -3.40 14.54
C PHE A 119 8.30 -3.93 15.62
N ILE A 120 7.05 -3.48 15.63
CA ILE A 120 6.02 -3.99 16.57
C ILE A 120 5.85 -5.50 16.41
N LEU A 121 5.81 -6.00 15.18
CA LEU A 121 5.69 -7.44 14.92
C LEU A 121 6.88 -8.23 15.50
N VAL A 122 8.10 -7.74 15.30
CA VAL A 122 9.32 -8.39 15.83
C VAL A 122 9.34 -8.32 17.35
N THR A 123 9.03 -7.17 17.95
CA THR A 123 9.01 -7.02 19.41
C THR A 123 7.93 -7.90 20.06
N LEU A 124 6.74 -8.01 19.46
CA LEU A 124 5.70 -8.94 19.92
C LEU A 124 6.16 -10.40 19.81
N GLY A 125 6.83 -10.78 18.72
CA GLY A 125 7.37 -12.12 18.56
C GLY A 125 8.41 -12.48 19.63
N VAL A 126 9.33 -11.54 19.91
CA VAL A 126 10.36 -11.69 20.95
C VAL A 126 9.75 -11.69 22.36
N ALA A 127 8.79 -10.80 22.62
CA ALA A 127 8.08 -10.74 23.90
C ALA A 127 7.27 -12.02 24.15
N GLY A 128 6.60 -12.57 23.13
CA GLY A 128 5.91 -13.85 23.22
C GLY A 128 6.87 -15.00 23.56
N LEU A 129 8.04 -15.06 22.91
CA LEU A 129 9.07 -16.05 23.24
C LEU A 129 9.54 -15.93 24.70
N PHE A 130 9.75 -14.70 25.17
CA PHE A 130 10.11 -14.44 26.55
C PHE A 130 9.03 -14.92 27.52
N LEU A 131 7.76 -14.63 27.26
CA LEU A 131 6.65 -15.10 28.09
C LEU A 131 6.54 -16.63 28.13
N ILE A 132 6.80 -17.31 27.00
CA ILE A 132 6.84 -18.78 26.95
C ILE A 132 7.96 -19.31 27.86
N PHE A 133 9.16 -18.75 27.78
CA PHE A 133 10.28 -19.17 28.63
C PHE A 133 10.03 -18.91 30.11
N THR A 134 9.39 -17.79 30.44
CA THR A 134 9.00 -17.48 31.81
C THR A 134 7.94 -18.45 32.33
N SER A 135 6.95 -18.81 31.52
CA SER A 135 5.91 -19.78 31.90
C SER A 135 6.45 -21.20 32.11
N VAL A 136 7.49 -21.61 31.36
CA VAL A 136 8.12 -22.94 31.52
C VAL A 136 9.20 -22.94 32.62
N GLY A 137 9.50 -21.79 33.24
CA GLY A 137 10.50 -21.67 34.30
C GLY A 137 11.95 -21.65 33.80
N VAL A 138 12.17 -21.36 32.51
CA VAL A 138 13.52 -21.23 31.91
C VAL A 138 14.09 -19.83 32.15
N ALA A 139 13.23 -18.82 32.25
CA ALA A 139 13.59 -17.45 32.57
C ALA A 139 12.78 -16.97 33.78
N THR A 140 13.41 -16.22 34.69
CA THR A 140 12.72 -15.57 35.81
C THR A 140 12.93 -14.06 35.75
N LEU A 141 11.93 -13.33 36.24
CA LEU A 141 12.03 -11.90 36.47
C LEU A 141 12.24 -11.69 37.96
N SER A 142 13.09 -10.75 38.34
CA SER A 142 13.16 -10.31 39.74
C SER A 142 11.97 -9.42 40.06
N SER A 143 11.45 -9.51 41.29
CA SER A 143 10.42 -8.60 41.76
C SER A 143 10.84 -7.13 41.58
N PHE A 144 9.91 -6.31 41.08
CA PHE A 144 10.14 -4.87 40.93
C PHE A 144 8.88 -4.10 41.26
N THR A 145 9.04 -2.83 41.67
CA THR A 145 7.96 -1.87 41.79
C THR A 145 8.43 -0.53 41.24
N ARG A 146 7.67 0.05 40.32
CA ARG A 146 7.93 1.36 39.72
C ARG A 146 6.66 2.20 39.80
N SER A 147 6.72 3.30 40.53
CA SER A 147 5.67 4.31 40.54
C SER A 147 5.92 5.35 39.44
N PHE A 148 4.84 5.88 38.88
CA PHE A 148 4.88 7.01 37.95
C PHE A 148 3.80 8.02 38.30
N GLU A 149 4.03 9.26 37.91
CA GLU A 149 3.11 10.37 38.13
C GLU A 149 3.01 11.16 36.82
N VAL A 150 1.79 11.40 36.36
CA VAL A 150 1.48 12.19 35.17
C VAL A 150 0.71 13.42 35.64
N ILE A 151 1.21 14.60 35.28
CA ILE A 151 0.60 15.90 35.61
C ILE A 151 -0.09 16.40 34.34
N ASP A 152 -1.40 16.59 34.39
CA ASP A 152 -2.19 17.18 33.29
C ASP A 152 -3.10 18.29 33.83
N ASN A 153 -2.89 19.52 33.36
CA ASN A 153 -3.70 20.71 33.68
C ASN A 153 -4.08 20.87 35.18
N GLY A 154 -3.17 20.54 36.09
CA GLY A 154 -3.37 20.64 37.55
C GLY A 154 -3.97 19.40 38.22
N GLY A 155 -4.33 18.37 37.45
CA GLY A 155 -4.66 17.04 37.95
C GLY A 155 -3.42 16.15 38.09
N PHE A 156 -3.34 15.40 39.19
CA PHE A 156 -2.30 14.40 39.43
C PHE A 156 -2.87 13.01 39.15
N PHE A 157 -2.27 12.31 38.19
CA PHE A 157 -2.55 10.91 37.96
C PHE A 157 -1.36 10.08 38.42
N ARG A 158 -1.55 9.26 39.45
CA ARG A 158 -0.50 8.38 39.99
C ARG A 158 -0.80 6.94 39.61
N GLY A 159 0.26 6.17 39.45
CA GLY A 159 0.15 4.74 39.24
C GLY A 159 1.42 4.02 39.65
N SER A 160 1.32 2.71 39.79
CA SER A 160 2.48 1.86 39.97
C SER A 160 2.35 0.61 39.13
N ILE A 161 3.49 0.16 38.60
CA ILE A 161 3.62 -1.16 38.01
C ILE A 161 4.55 -1.98 38.89
N SER A 162 4.09 -3.13 39.35
CA SER A 162 4.88 -4.06 40.14
C SER A 162 4.82 -5.47 39.57
N PHE A 163 5.88 -6.21 39.81
CA PHE A 163 5.98 -7.62 39.55
C PHE A 163 6.39 -8.33 40.83
N ASP A 164 5.66 -9.38 41.18
CA ASP A 164 5.98 -10.27 42.29
C ASP A 164 6.46 -11.62 41.72
N GLU A 165 7.75 -11.90 41.88
CA GLU A 165 8.39 -13.13 41.41
C GLU A 165 7.80 -14.38 42.07
N SER A 166 7.43 -14.31 43.35
CA SER A 166 6.91 -15.47 44.09
C SER A 166 5.52 -15.88 43.61
N LEU A 167 4.72 -14.90 43.16
CA LEU A 167 3.38 -15.11 42.65
C LEU A 167 3.32 -15.15 41.12
N GLY A 168 4.39 -14.76 40.42
CA GLY A 168 4.40 -14.59 38.96
C GLY A 168 3.44 -13.51 38.45
N ARG A 169 3.12 -12.52 39.27
CA ARG A 169 2.03 -11.57 38.99
C ARG A 169 2.55 -10.18 38.67
N VAL A 170 2.10 -9.64 37.53
CA VAL A 170 2.24 -8.22 37.20
C VAL A 170 0.98 -7.50 37.66
N ARG A 171 1.16 -6.50 38.51
CA ARG A 171 0.09 -5.60 38.94
C ARG A 171 0.34 -4.21 38.39
N LEU A 172 -0.66 -3.66 37.73
CA LEU A 172 -0.73 -2.24 37.38
C LEU A 172 -1.81 -1.62 38.26
N GLU A 173 -1.44 -0.68 39.11
CA GLU A 173 -2.35 0.10 39.93
C GLU A 173 -2.40 1.54 39.40
N LEU A 174 -3.61 2.06 39.23
CA LEU A 174 -3.90 3.36 38.66
C LEU A 174 -4.84 4.10 39.61
N GLY A 175 -4.45 5.29 40.05
CA GLY A 175 -5.23 6.10 40.98
C GLY A 175 -4.44 6.56 42.20
N ASP A 176 -5.12 7.24 43.10
CA ASP A 176 -4.53 7.77 44.33
C ASP A 176 -4.98 6.96 45.56
N SER A 177 -4.64 7.45 46.76
CA SER A 177 -5.02 6.81 48.03
C SER A 177 -6.52 6.81 48.32
N THR A 178 -7.33 7.56 47.56
CA THR A 178 -8.79 7.71 47.75
C THR A 178 -9.60 6.94 46.71
N SER A 179 -9.08 6.77 45.50
CA SER A 179 -9.71 5.96 44.44
C SER A 179 -8.62 5.35 43.56
N SER A 180 -8.45 4.02 43.66
CA SER A 180 -7.56 3.26 42.78
C SER A 180 -8.28 2.09 42.12
N GLY A 181 -7.93 1.85 40.86
CA GLY A 181 -8.24 0.64 40.12
C GLY A 181 -6.96 -0.12 39.84
N PHE A 182 -7.03 -1.45 39.80
CA PHE A 182 -5.88 -2.28 39.48
C PHE A 182 -6.20 -3.30 38.40
N VAL A 183 -5.19 -3.61 37.60
CA VAL A 183 -5.16 -4.72 36.66
C VAL A 183 -4.10 -5.69 37.13
N ASN A 184 -4.43 -6.98 37.16
CA ASN A 184 -3.52 -8.03 37.61
C ASN A 184 -3.41 -9.09 36.52
N TRP A 185 -2.18 -9.41 36.13
CA TRP A 185 -1.88 -10.44 35.14
C TRP A 185 -0.99 -11.50 35.76
N ASP A 186 -1.42 -12.76 35.69
CA ASP A 186 -0.66 -13.90 36.15
C ASP A 186 0.16 -14.47 34.99
N LEU A 187 1.47 -14.22 34.99
CA LEU A 187 2.38 -14.64 33.90
C LEU A 187 2.63 -16.15 33.89
N TYR A 188 2.34 -16.86 34.98
CA TYR A 188 2.46 -18.31 35.05
C TYR A 188 1.16 -19.03 34.66
N SER A 189 0.10 -18.28 34.36
CA SER A 189 -1.14 -18.84 33.83
C SER A 189 -0.92 -19.54 32.49
N ASN A 190 -1.44 -20.77 32.37
CA ASN A 190 -1.44 -21.54 31.12
C ASN A 190 -2.06 -20.76 29.95
N TRP A 191 -3.05 -19.91 30.21
CA TRP A 191 -3.65 -19.07 29.17
C TRP A 191 -2.70 -18.01 28.62
N VAL A 192 -1.86 -17.41 29.47
CA VAL A 192 -0.81 -16.46 29.02
C VAL A 192 0.20 -17.18 28.14
N ALA A 193 0.59 -18.39 28.52
CA ALA A 193 1.47 -19.22 27.70
C ALA A 193 0.86 -19.54 26.32
N VAL A 194 -0.42 -19.96 26.29
CA VAL A 194 -1.15 -20.23 25.04
C VAL A 194 -1.22 -18.99 24.15
N ILE A 195 -1.58 -17.83 24.70
CA ILE A 195 -1.61 -16.57 23.95
C ILE A 195 -0.23 -16.21 23.42
N ALA A 196 0.81 -16.33 24.26
CA ALA A 196 2.19 -16.05 23.87
C ALA A 196 2.65 -16.97 22.72
N ILE A 197 2.33 -18.26 22.77
CA ILE A 197 2.56 -19.23 21.69
C ILE A 197 1.87 -18.73 20.41
N ILE A 198 0.57 -18.45 20.45
CA ILE A 198 -0.19 -18.00 19.27
C ILE A 198 0.44 -16.73 18.67
N VAL A 199 0.73 -15.72 19.50
CA VAL A 199 1.33 -14.45 19.05
C VAL A 199 2.71 -14.68 18.44
N THR A 200 3.57 -15.50 19.06
CA THR A 200 4.89 -15.84 18.52
C THR A 200 4.79 -16.59 17.21
N PHE A 201 3.91 -17.59 17.09
CA PHE A 201 3.71 -18.33 15.84
C PHE A 201 3.15 -17.42 14.73
N LEU A 202 2.20 -16.54 15.06
CA LEU A 202 1.68 -15.56 14.12
C LEU A 202 2.76 -14.59 13.65
N ALA A 203 3.59 -14.08 14.56
CA ALA A 203 4.72 -13.22 14.23
C ALA A 203 5.72 -13.94 13.32
N LEU A 204 6.12 -15.17 13.65
CA LEU A 204 7.03 -15.98 12.83
C LEU A 204 6.45 -16.31 11.46
N TRP A 205 5.13 -16.43 11.33
CA TRP A 205 4.46 -16.64 10.05
C TRP A 205 4.42 -15.38 9.18
N ILE A 206 4.21 -14.21 9.80
CA ILE A 206 4.10 -12.92 9.08
C ILE A 206 5.48 -12.35 8.71
N ILE A 207 6.48 -12.47 9.58
CA ILE A 207 7.83 -11.88 9.40
C ILE A 207 8.42 -12.15 8.00
N PRO A 208 8.43 -13.39 7.47
CA PRO A 208 9.00 -13.66 6.15
C PRO A 208 8.25 -12.99 5.00
N ARG A 209 6.92 -12.90 5.13
CA ARG A 209 6.08 -12.22 4.12
C ARG A 209 6.29 -10.72 4.20
N ASN A 210 6.43 -10.19 5.41
CA ASN A 210 6.68 -8.80 5.68
C ASN A 210 8.05 -8.32 5.16
N ALA A 211 9.12 -9.09 5.44
CA ALA A 211 10.47 -8.80 4.93
C ALA A 211 10.52 -8.76 3.40
N ARG A 212 9.83 -9.70 2.73
CA ARG A 212 9.70 -9.71 1.26
C ARG A 212 8.91 -8.53 0.71
N ALA A 213 7.78 -8.19 1.33
CA ALA A 213 6.99 -7.03 0.93
C ALA A 213 7.79 -5.74 1.04
N MET A 214 8.55 -5.56 2.13
CA MET A 214 9.42 -4.40 2.29
C MET A 214 10.53 -4.37 1.21
N ALA A 215 11.14 -5.51 0.90
CA ALA A 215 12.13 -5.61 -0.18
C ALA A 215 11.55 -5.26 -1.56
N GLU A 216 10.32 -5.69 -1.86
CA GLU A 216 9.61 -5.32 -3.10
C GLU A 216 9.31 -3.82 -3.17
N ILE A 217 8.97 -3.19 -2.04
CA ILE A 217 8.80 -1.73 -1.96
C ILE A 217 10.14 -1.04 -2.24
N THR A 218 11.24 -1.49 -1.63
CA THR A 218 12.59 -0.97 -1.90
C THR A 218 12.97 -1.11 -3.39
N GLU A 219 12.80 -2.29 -3.98
CA GLU A 219 13.11 -2.53 -5.39
C GLU A 219 12.25 -1.66 -6.33
N GLY A 220 10.94 -1.60 -6.07
CA GLY A 220 9.99 -0.81 -6.84
C GLY A 220 10.43 0.65 -6.88
N PHE A 221 10.45 1.28 -5.72
CA PHE A 221 10.63 2.73 -5.61
C PHE A 221 12.07 3.18 -5.90
N LEU A 222 13.08 2.42 -5.47
CA LEU A 222 14.46 2.88 -5.49
C LEU A 222 15.29 2.32 -6.65
N SER A 223 14.93 1.15 -7.20
CA SER A 223 15.63 0.57 -8.36
C SER A 223 15.02 1.02 -9.70
N GLY A 224 14.01 1.91 -9.68
CA GLY A 224 13.34 2.43 -10.87
C GLY A 224 12.43 1.41 -11.58
N THR A 225 12.10 0.30 -10.93
CA THR A 225 11.27 -0.76 -11.51
C THR A 225 9.77 -0.51 -11.33
N LEU A 226 9.36 0.43 -10.48
CA LEU A 226 7.95 0.73 -10.20
C LEU A 226 7.19 1.15 -11.45
N LEU A 227 7.71 2.12 -12.22
CA LEU A 227 7.01 2.69 -13.38
C LEU A 227 6.81 1.64 -14.50
N PRO A 228 7.84 0.89 -14.92
CA PRO A 228 7.65 -0.18 -15.91
C PRO A 228 6.67 -1.26 -15.46
N LYS A 229 6.76 -1.71 -14.19
CA LYS A 229 5.84 -2.71 -13.63
C LYS A 229 4.39 -2.19 -13.61
N PHE A 230 4.20 -0.91 -13.32
CA PHE A 230 2.89 -0.28 -13.32
C PHE A 230 2.32 -0.16 -14.74
N GLU A 231 3.12 0.29 -15.70
CA GLU A 231 2.73 0.38 -17.11
C GLU A 231 2.38 -1.00 -17.69
N GLU A 232 3.15 -2.04 -17.37
CA GLU A 232 2.86 -3.41 -17.80
C GLU A 232 1.53 -3.91 -17.22
N ARG A 233 1.28 -3.67 -15.92
CA ARG A 233 0.00 -4.02 -15.27
C ARG A 233 -1.16 -3.26 -15.90
N LEU A 234 -1.02 -1.97 -16.18
CA LEU A 234 -2.03 -1.18 -16.87
C LEU A 234 -2.25 -1.67 -18.30
N ALA A 235 -1.20 -2.03 -19.03
CA ALA A 235 -1.29 -2.60 -20.37
C ALA A 235 -2.06 -3.93 -20.36
N LYS A 236 -1.83 -4.78 -19.35
CA LYS A 236 -2.54 -6.05 -19.16
C LYS A 236 -4.02 -5.84 -18.84
N ILE A 237 -4.35 -4.87 -17.99
CA ILE A 237 -5.76 -4.52 -17.68
C ILE A 237 -6.44 -3.93 -18.92
N ARG A 238 -5.76 -3.06 -19.66
CA ARG A 238 -6.25 -2.47 -20.92
C ARG A 238 -6.50 -3.54 -21.99
N ASN A 239 -5.61 -4.53 -22.11
CA ASN A 239 -5.76 -5.61 -23.07
C ASN A 239 -6.85 -6.63 -22.70
N ARG A 240 -7.24 -6.76 -21.42
CA ARG A 240 -8.41 -7.58 -21.04
C ARG A 240 -9.76 -6.96 -21.44
N ARG A 241 -9.79 -5.71 -21.89
CA ARG A 241 -11.03 -4.98 -22.23
C ARG A 241 -11.20 -4.64 -23.72
N LYS A 242 -10.27 -5.02 -24.59
CA LYS A 242 -10.48 -4.89 -26.04
C LYS A 242 -11.35 -6.03 -26.53
N VAL A 243 -12.67 -5.81 -26.54
CA VAL A 243 -13.60 -6.60 -27.36
C VAL A 243 -13.07 -6.57 -28.79
N SER A 244 -12.79 -7.74 -29.34
CA SER A 244 -12.23 -7.88 -30.68
C SER A 244 -13.29 -7.49 -31.72
N GLU A 245 -12.88 -6.89 -32.83
CA GLU A 245 -13.76 -6.65 -33.99
C GLU A 245 -14.40 -7.97 -34.49
N ARG A 246 -13.75 -9.10 -34.23
CA ARG A 246 -14.26 -10.45 -34.49
C ARG A 246 -15.43 -10.83 -33.56
N ASP A 247 -15.35 -10.49 -32.28
CA ASP A 247 -16.41 -10.75 -31.30
C ASP A 247 -17.64 -9.89 -31.61
N VAL A 248 -17.43 -8.66 -32.09
CA VAL A 248 -18.50 -7.76 -32.56
C VAL A 248 -19.16 -8.31 -33.83
N ARG A 249 -18.38 -8.85 -34.77
CA ARG A 249 -18.92 -9.47 -35.99
C ARG A 249 -19.62 -10.80 -35.73
N GLU A 250 -19.16 -11.60 -34.77
CA GLU A 250 -19.85 -12.81 -34.33
C GLU A 250 -21.16 -12.50 -33.59
N ALA A 251 -21.22 -11.43 -32.79
CA ALA A 251 -22.46 -10.95 -32.19
C ALA A 251 -23.47 -10.46 -33.26
N LEU A 252 -23.00 -9.77 -34.30
CA LEU A 252 -23.82 -9.36 -35.46
C LEU A 252 -24.35 -10.55 -36.27
N ALA A 253 -23.67 -11.70 -36.24
CA ALA A 253 -24.05 -12.91 -36.95
C ALA A 253 -25.08 -13.77 -36.19
N LYS A 254 -25.40 -13.45 -34.92
CA LYS A 254 -26.46 -14.16 -34.18
C LYS A 254 -27.84 -13.69 -34.66
N GLU A 255 -28.56 -14.63 -35.25
CA GLU A 255 -29.90 -14.50 -35.85
C GLU A 255 -30.98 -14.01 -34.85
N SER A 256 -30.74 -14.14 -33.53
CA SER A 256 -31.70 -13.80 -32.46
C SER A 256 -31.88 -12.31 -32.18
N LEU A 257 -31.07 -11.41 -32.77
CA LEU A 257 -31.15 -9.95 -32.57
C LEU A 257 -31.67 -9.17 -33.79
N GLN A 258 -31.86 -9.85 -34.92
CA GLN A 258 -32.19 -9.21 -36.20
C GLN A 258 -33.49 -8.39 -36.19
N PRO A 259 -34.59 -8.77 -35.50
CA PRO A 259 -35.85 -8.03 -35.64
C PRO A 259 -35.86 -6.63 -35.00
N GLN A 260 -35.05 -6.40 -33.96
CA GLN A 260 -35.04 -5.13 -33.21
C GLN A 260 -33.87 -4.21 -33.61
N LEU A 261 -32.77 -4.77 -34.12
CA LEU A 261 -31.67 -3.99 -34.68
C LEU A 261 -31.97 -3.49 -36.11
N SER A 262 -32.92 -4.11 -36.82
CA SER A 262 -33.36 -3.68 -38.17
C SER A 262 -34.08 -2.33 -38.19
N GLU A 263 -34.57 -1.85 -37.04
CA GLU A 263 -35.22 -0.53 -36.93
C GLU A 263 -34.22 0.63 -36.73
N LEU A 264 -32.96 0.30 -36.46
CA LEU A 264 -31.88 1.27 -36.35
C LEU A 264 -31.35 1.64 -37.74
N SER A 265 -31.19 2.94 -37.97
CA SER A 265 -30.51 3.43 -39.16
C SER A 265 -29.03 3.03 -39.15
N ARG A 266 -28.41 2.98 -40.32
CA ARG A 266 -26.97 2.70 -40.47
C ARG A 266 -26.10 3.55 -39.53
N ARG A 267 -26.47 4.83 -39.36
CA ARG A 267 -25.75 5.77 -38.50
C ARG A 267 -25.92 5.47 -37.01
N GLU A 268 -27.10 5.01 -36.62
CA GLU A 268 -27.39 4.59 -35.24
C GLU A 268 -26.62 3.30 -34.89
N ILE A 269 -26.49 2.37 -35.84
CA ILE A 269 -25.68 1.15 -35.67
C ILE A 269 -24.19 1.49 -35.49
N GLU A 270 -23.64 2.41 -36.28
CA GLU A 270 -22.25 2.88 -36.15
C GLU A 270 -22.00 3.50 -34.76
N ILE A 271 -22.93 4.32 -34.28
CA ILE A 271 -22.85 4.94 -32.95
C ILE A 271 -22.95 3.88 -31.85
N LEU A 272 -23.87 2.92 -31.97
CA LEU A 272 -24.04 1.82 -31.02
C LEU A 272 -22.79 0.92 -30.95
N ALA A 273 -22.16 0.63 -32.08
CA ALA A 273 -20.91 -0.12 -32.14
C ALA A 273 -19.75 0.62 -31.44
N LEU A 274 -19.64 1.94 -31.62
CA LEU A 274 -18.62 2.74 -30.93
C LEU A 274 -18.90 2.88 -29.43
N MET A 275 -20.18 2.89 -29.02
CA MET A 275 -20.54 2.77 -27.60
C MET A 275 -20.16 1.41 -27.02
N ALA A 276 -20.33 0.32 -27.78
CA ALA A 276 -19.92 -1.02 -27.35
C ALA A 276 -18.41 -1.16 -27.17
N GLN A 277 -17.63 -0.36 -27.89
CA GLN A 277 -16.17 -0.24 -27.70
C GLN A 277 -15.79 0.63 -26.48
N GLY A 278 -16.75 1.20 -25.76
CA GLY A 278 -16.54 2.03 -24.58
C GLY A 278 -16.07 3.46 -24.89
N LYS A 279 -16.31 3.98 -26.09
CA LYS A 279 -15.94 5.37 -26.43
C LYS A 279 -16.89 6.38 -25.74
N SER A 280 -16.33 7.51 -25.29
CA SER A 280 -17.10 8.67 -24.80
C SER A 280 -17.81 9.41 -25.93
N ASN A 281 -18.77 10.29 -25.63
CA ASN A 281 -19.51 11.08 -26.64
C ASN A 281 -18.55 11.90 -27.52
N ALA A 282 -17.57 12.58 -26.91
CA ALA A 282 -16.46 13.24 -27.60
C ALA A 282 -15.66 12.29 -28.52
N GLY A 283 -15.38 11.07 -28.06
CA GLY A 283 -14.66 10.06 -28.84
C GLY A 283 -15.46 9.54 -30.05
N ILE A 284 -16.78 9.41 -29.90
CA ILE A 284 -17.70 9.03 -30.98
C ILE A 284 -17.83 10.17 -31.99
N ALA A 285 -18.07 11.40 -31.50
CA ALA A 285 -18.16 12.62 -32.29
C ALA A 285 -16.93 12.80 -33.20
N LYS A 286 -15.73 12.63 -32.63
CA LYS A 286 -14.47 12.66 -33.37
C LYS A 286 -14.34 11.53 -34.39
N SER A 287 -14.78 10.31 -34.06
CA SER A 287 -14.68 9.15 -34.96
C SER A 287 -15.62 9.26 -36.17
N LEU A 288 -16.74 9.98 -36.00
CA LEU A 288 -17.80 10.08 -36.97
C LEU A 288 -17.91 11.46 -37.63
N TYR A 289 -17.02 12.40 -37.27
CA TYR A 289 -16.98 13.79 -37.74
C TYR A 289 -18.31 14.53 -37.55
N ILE A 290 -18.94 14.37 -36.39
CA ILE A 290 -20.19 15.05 -36.00
C ILE A 290 -20.03 15.73 -34.64
N THR A 291 -20.98 16.59 -34.26
CA THR A 291 -20.97 17.25 -32.95
C THR A 291 -21.41 16.32 -31.83
N GLU A 292 -20.95 16.56 -30.60
CA GLU A 292 -21.38 15.78 -29.42
C GLU A 292 -22.90 15.83 -29.20
N GLY A 293 -23.53 17.00 -29.40
CA GLY A 293 -24.99 17.11 -29.34
C GLY A 293 -25.72 16.28 -30.41
N SER A 294 -25.11 16.07 -31.59
CA SER A 294 -25.67 15.15 -32.59
C SER A 294 -25.55 13.69 -32.13
N VAL A 295 -24.43 13.33 -31.48
CA VAL A 295 -24.25 12.00 -30.89
C VAL A 295 -25.30 11.74 -29.81
N GLU A 296 -25.54 12.69 -28.91
CA GLU A 296 -26.58 12.57 -27.87
C GLU A 296 -27.97 12.38 -28.46
N LYS A 297 -28.32 13.13 -29.50
CA LYS A 297 -29.60 12.98 -30.20
C LYS A 297 -29.76 11.58 -30.79
N HIS A 298 -28.71 11.04 -31.42
CA HIS A 298 -28.72 9.67 -31.95
C HIS A 298 -28.78 8.62 -30.83
N ILE A 299 -28.09 8.81 -29.71
CA ILE A 299 -28.17 7.92 -28.55
C ILE A 299 -29.59 7.88 -28.00
N SER A 300 -30.22 9.04 -27.83
CA SER A 300 -31.63 9.12 -27.38
C SER A 300 -32.59 8.41 -28.33
N SER A 301 -32.38 8.55 -29.65
CA SER A 301 -33.14 7.83 -30.68
C SER A 301 -32.94 6.31 -30.59
N ILE A 302 -31.68 5.84 -30.43
CA ILE A 302 -31.35 4.41 -30.25
C ILE A 302 -32.04 3.85 -29.01
N LEU A 303 -31.96 4.53 -27.87
CA LEU A 303 -32.56 4.07 -26.62
C LEU A 303 -34.08 3.97 -26.73
N SER A 304 -34.71 4.95 -27.39
CA SER A 304 -36.15 4.94 -27.65
C SER A 304 -36.57 3.79 -28.55
N LYS A 305 -35.82 3.52 -29.63
CA LYS A 305 -36.11 2.43 -30.58
C LYS A 305 -35.86 1.04 -29.99
N LEU A 306 -34.93 0.93 -29.05
CA LEU A 306 -34.65 -0.32 -28.34
C LEU A 306 -35.61 -0.58 -27.16
N GLU A 307 -36.63 0.26 -26.99
CA GLU A 307 -37.63 0.24 -25.91
C GLU A 307 -37.01 0.29 -24.49
N LEU A 308 -35.84 0.91 -24.35
CA LEU A 308 -35.14 1.07 -23.08
C LEU A 308 -35.65 2.30 -22.32
N ASN A 309 -36.91 2.22 -21.86
CA ASN A 309 -37.60 3.34 -21.22
C ASN A 309 -37.28 3.46 -19.71
N ALA A 310 -36.78 4.65 -19.35
CA ALA A 310 -36.92 5.35 -18.06
C ALA A 310 -36.33 4.76 -16.75
N GLU A 311 -35.01 4.51 -16.67
CA GLU A 311 -34.25 4.65 -15.39
C GLU A 311 -32.84 5.27 -15.60
N VAL A 312 -32.30 5.98 -14.62
CA VAL A 312 -31.23 7.00 -14.70
C VAL A 312 -29.99 6.62 -15.55
N ASP A 313 -29.51 7.61 -16.31
CA ASP A 313 -28.60 7.67 -17.47
C ASP A 313 -27.39 6.69 -17.57
N SER A 314 -26.84 6.20 -16.45
CA SER A 314 -25.60 5.38 -16.48
C SER A 314 -25.83 3.92 -16.89
N HIS A 315 -27.01 3.36 -16.60
CA HIS A 315 -27.29 1.94 -16.88
C HIS A 315 -27.80 1.69 -18.31
N ARG A 316 -28.42 2.68 -18.97
CA ARG A 316 -29.06 2.51 -20.29
C ARG A 316 -28.08 2.22 -21.41
N ARG A 317 -26.95 2.93 -21.43
CA ARG A 317 -25.91 2.74 -22.46
C ARG A 317 -25.31 1.34 -22.37
N VAL A 318 -25.14 0.84 -21.14
CA VAL A 318 -24.68 -0.53 -20.91
C VAL A 318 -25.74 -1.53 -21.38
N LEU A 319 -27.02 -1.34 -21.05
CA LEU A 319 -28.10 -2.20 -21.53
C LEU A 319 -28.24 -2.22 -23.05
N ALA A 320 -28.11 -1.06 -23.71
CA ALA A 320 -28.12 -0.97 -25.17
C ALA A 320 -26.92 -1.72 -25.79
N VAL A 321 -25.74 -1.63 -25.17
CA VAL A 321 -24.55 -2.38 -25.59
C VAL A 321 -24.71 -3.88 -25.34
N LEU A 322 -25.23 -4.28 -24.18
CA LEU A 322 -25.47 -5.70 -23.88
C LEU A 322 -26.49 -6.31 -24.83
N LYS A 323 -27.57 -5.58 -25.15
CA LYS A 323 -28.56 -5.96 -26.16
C LYS A 323 -27.93 -6.05 -27.55
N TYR A 324 -27.09 -5.09 -27.93
CA TYR A 324 -26.31 -5.13 -29.17
C TYR A 324 -25.36 -6.33 -29.25
N LEU A 325 -24.81 -6.79 -28.11
CA LEU A 325 -23.91 -7.93 -28.02
C LEU A 325 -24.64 -9.28 -27.86
N GLY A 326 -25.98 -9.29 -27.76
CA GLY A 326 -26.77 -10.52 -27.57
C GLY A 326 -26.63 -11.14 -26.19
N ILE A 327 -26.39 -10.31 -25.17
CA ILE A 327 -26.27 -10.72 -23.78
C ILE A 327 -27.55 -10.29 -23.05
N ASP A 328 -28.41 -11.26 -22.72
CA ASP A 328 -29.65 -11.00 -21.97
C ASP A 328 -29.34 -10.51 -20.55
N GLY A 329 -29.71 -9.26 -20.25
CA GLY A 329 -29.51 -8.62 -18.95
C GLY A 329 -30.38 -9.17 -17.81
N ASN A 330 -31.15 -10.24 -18.03
CA ASN A 330 -32.10 -10.79 -17.05
C ASN A 330 -31.56 -11.99 -16.23
N ASN A 331 -30.32 -12.44 -16.48
CA ASN A 331 -29.66 -13.49 -15.69
C ASN A 331 -29.05 -12.99 -14.37
N GLY A 332 -29.68 -11.99 -13.76
CA GLY A 332 -29.27 -11.34 -12.52
C GLY A 332 -30.20 -11.62 -11.34
N LYS A 333 -30.80 -12.81 -11.23
CA LYS A 333 -31.21 -13.33 -9.91
C LYS A 333 -30.02 -14.06 -9.31
N LEU A 334 -29.23 -13.32 -8.54
CA LEU A 334 -28.22 -13.87 -7.64
C LEU A 334 -28.95 -14.66 -6.55
N GLY A 335 -28.81 -15.98 -6.59
CA GLY A 335 -28.85 -16.83 -5.40
C GLY A 335 -27.49 -16.85 -4.72
#